data_AF-A0A562QRS9-F1
#
_entry.id   AF-A0A562QRS9-F1
#
_cell.length_a   1.000
_cell.length_b   1.000
_cell.length_c   1.000
_cell.angle_alpha   90.00
_cell.angle_beta   90.00
_cell.angle_gamma   90.00
#
_symmetry.space_group_name_H-M   'P 1'
#
loop_
_entity.id
_entity.type
_entity.pdbx_description
1 polymer ?
#
loop_
_entity_poly.entity_id
_entity_poly.type
_entity_poly.pdbx_seq_one_letter_code
_entity_poly.pdbx_strand_id
1 'polypeptide(L)'
;MGNFNRALRRNESFIKLSAYLTQHGYSFEPSMAGKHPYVVVQLGEGKSVKFFFPSSAGDCRSADNCVSQIKRVIRQRLASNDNNARV
;
A
#
# COMPACT_ATOMS: atom_id res chain seq x y z
N MET A 1 2.23 -0.19 22.61
CA MET A 1 2.17 -0.27 21.12
C MET A 1 1.44 -1.54 20.63
N GLY A 2 0.25 -1.89 21.15
CA GLY A 2 -0.41 -3.18 20.84
C GLY A 2 -1.70 -3.12 20.00
N ASN A 3 -2.50 -2.05 20.11
CA ASN A 3 -3.85 -2.02 19.52
C ASN A 3 -3.89 -1.56 18.06
N PHE A 4 -2.93 -0.74 17.61
CA PHE A 4 -2.88 -0.22 16.25
C PHE A 4 -2.72 -1.32 15.20
N ASN A 5 -1.81 -2.26 15.46
CA ASN A 5 -1.58 -3.42 14.60
C ASN A 5 -2.84 -4.28 14.49
N ARG A 6 -3.65 -4.36 15.57
CA ARG A 6 -4.90 -5.14 15.58
C ARG A 6 -6.02 -4.49 14.76
N ALA A 7 -6.18 -3.17 14.83
CA ALA A 7 -7.17 -2.45 14.03
C ALA A 7 -6.81 -2.46 12.53
N LEU A 8 -5.53 -2.27 12.20
CA LEU A 8 -5.07 -2.31 10.82
C LEU A 8 -5.19 -3.72 10.22
N ARG A 9 -4.86 -4.78 10.98
CA ARG A 9 -5.01 -6.18 10.53
C ARG A 9 -6.46 -6.60 10.29
N ARG A 10 -7.44 -5.89 10.86
CA ARG A 10 -8.87 -6.11 10.62
C ARG A 10 -9.43 -5.27 9.47
N ASN A 11 -8.63 -4.36 8.92
CA ASN A 11 -9.04 -3.51 7.82
C ASN A 11 -8.98 -4.30 6.51
N GLU A 12 -10.11 -4.39 5.80
CA GLU A 12 -10.19 -5.13 4.52
C GLU A 12 -9.25 -4.58 3.45
N SER A 13 -9.02 -3.26 3.46
CA SER A 13 -8.10 -2.61 2.52
C SER A 13 -6.66 -3.07 2.77
N PHE A 14 -6.28 -3.20 4.05
CA PHE A 14 -4.96 -3.70 4.42
C PHE A 14 -4.80 -5.18 4.07
N ILE A 15 -5.82 -6.01 4.32
CA ILE A 15 -5.79 -7.45 3.99
C ILE A 15 -5.67 -7.67 2.48
N LYS A 16 -6.50 -7.01 1.68
CA LYS A 16 -6.46 -7.13 0.21
C LYS A 16 -5.15 -6.60 -0.37
N LEU A 17 -4.64 -5.49 0.17
CA LEU A 17 -3.37 -4.92 -0.25
C LEU A 17 -2.21 -5.85 0.11
N SER A 18 -2.12 -6.30 1.36
CA SER A 18 -1.02 -7.17 1.80
C SER A 18 -0.97 -8.46 1.01
N ALA A 19 -2.13 -9.09 0.74
CA ALA A 19 -2.22 -10.26 -0.12
C ALA A 19 -1.65 -10.01 -1.52
N TYR A 20 -2.00 -8.88 -2.14
CA TYR A 20 -1.44 -8.50 -3.44
C TYR A 20 0.08 -8.27 -3.37
N LEU A 21 0.55 -7.54 -2.37
CA LEU A 21 1.98 -7.23 -2.24
C LEU A 21 2.81 -8.49 -2.00
N THR A 22 2.34 -9.39 -1.13
CA THR A 22 2.98 -10.69 -0.88
C THR A 22 2.99 -11.55 -2.14
N GLN A 23 1.88 -11.60 -2.89
CA GLN A 23 1.81 -12.36 -4.16
C GLN A 23 2.84 -11.87 -5.19
N HIS A 24 3.12 -10.57 -5.23
CA HIS A 24 4.08 -9.97 -6.15
C HIS A 24 5.51 -9.83 -5.59
N GLY A 25 5.77 -10.29 -4.37
CA GLY A 25 7.10 -10.24 -3.75
C GLY A 25 7.54 -8.84 -3.31
N TYR A 26 6.62 -7.89 -3.14
CA TYR A 26 6.96 -6.56 -2.62
C TYR A 26 7.12 -6.60 -1.10
N SER A 27 8.23 -6.04 -0.59
CA SER A 27 8.37 -5.76 0.83
C SER A 27 7.48 -4.59 1.24
N PHE A 28 6.81 -4.69 2.38
CA PHE A 28 5.98 -3.60 2.89
C PHE A 28 5.97 -3.54 4.41
N GLU A 29 5.88 -2.31 4.93
CA GLU A 29 5.89 -2.04 6.36
C GLU A 29 4.72 -1.14 6.76
N PRO A 30 3.88 -1.55 7.73
CA PRO A 30 2.87 -0.67 8.30
C PRO A 30 3.54 0.39 9.19
N SER A 31 3.12 1.63 9.04
CA SER A 31 3.61 2.78 9.80
C SER A 31 2.46 3.73 10.16
N MET A 32 2.76 4.74 10.98
CA MET A 32 1.78 5.68 11.51
C MET A 32 2.31 7.11 11.40
N ALA A 33 1.51 8.00 10.80
CA ALA A 33 1.82 9.43 10.69
C ALA A 33 0.78 10.19 11.51
N GLY A 34 1.14 10.56 12.73
CA GLY A 34 0.19 11.12 13.68
C GLY A 34 -0.94 10.13 13.98
N LYS A 35 -2.17 10.43 13.54
CA LYS A 35 -3.35 9.57 13.72
C LYS A 35 -3.69 8.72 12.49
N HIS A 36 -2.96 8.87 11.39
CA HIS A 36 -3.28 8.19 10.13
C HIS A 36 -2.39 6.96 9.91
N PRO A 37 -2.98 5.75 9.87
CA PRO A 37 -2.26 4.55 9.44
C PRO A 37 -1.86 4.64 7.98
N TYR A 38 -0.65 4.20 7.67
CA TYR A 38 -0.21 4.02 6.29
C TYR A 38 0.68 2.79 6.15
N VAL A 39 0.87 2.30 4.93
CA VAL A 39 1.84 1.26 4.60
C VAL A 39 2.86 1.83 3.66
N VAL A 40 4.13 1.50 3.89
CA VAL A 40 5.23 1.80 2.99
C VAL A 40 5.50 0.55 2.18
N VAL A 41 5.32 0.63 0.87
CA VAL A 41 5.63 -0.46 -0.06
C VAL A 41 6.99 -0.17 -0.71
N GLN A 42 7.93 -1.09 -0.56
CA GLN A 42 9.23 -1.05 -1.22
C GLN A 42 9.08 -1.64 -2.63
N LEU A 43 9.34 -0.82 -3.64
CA LEU A 43 9.21 -1.23 -5.06
C LEU A 43 10.53 -1.70 -5.67
N GLY A 44 11.63 -1.66 -4.92
CA GLY A 44 12.99 -1.90 -5.42
C GLY A 44 13.71 -0.60 -5.77
N GLU A 45 15.03 -0.68 -6.00
CA GLU A 45 15.90 0.43 -6.45
C GLU A 45 15.81 1.71 -5.59
N GLY A 46 15.67 1.55 -4.26
CA GLY A 46 15.56 2.67 -3.32
C GLY A 46 14.24 3.44 -3.39
N LYS A 47 13.25 2.96 -4.17
CA LYS A 47 11.94 3.59 -4.30
C LYS A 47 10.93 2.96 -3.36
N SER A 48 10.24 3.81 -2.61
CA SER A 48 9.12 3.43 -1.76
C SER A 48 7.87 4.23 -2.11
N VAL A 49 6.70 3.63 -1.91
CA VAL A 49 5.40 4.27 -2.02
C VAL A 49 4.72 4.23 -0.67
N LYS A 50 4.34 5.40 -0.16
CA LYS A 50 3.54 5.52 1.06
C LYS A 50 2.06 5.50 0.68
N PHE A 51 1.30 4.65 1.36
CA PHE A 51 -0.12 4.50 1.12
C PHE A 51 -0.93 4.67 2.40
N PHE A 52 -1.75 5.72 2.44
CA PHE A 52 -2.60 6.04 3.58
C PHE A 52 -3.94 5.33 3.48
N PHE A 53 -4.38 4.69 4.57
CA PHE A 53 -5.70 4.10 4.62
C PHE A 53 -6.71 5.19 4.99
N PRO A 54 -7.79 5.37 4.19
CA PRO A 54 -8.86 6.28 4.58
C PRO A 54 -9.52 5.76 5.86
N SER A 55 -9.91 6.65 6.77
CA SER A 55 -10.60 6.26 8.01
C SER A 55 -11.90 5.48 7.73
N SER A 56 -12.50 5.66 6.56
CA SER A 56 -13.70 4.97 6.04
C SER A 56 -13.42 3.59 5.42
N ALA A 57 -12.19 3.08 5.48
CA ALA A 57 -11.79 1.77 4.94
C ALA A 57 -12.41 0.56 5.67
N GLY A 58 -13.43 0.77 6.50
CA GLY A 58 -14.26 -0.29 7.07
C GLY A 58 -15.29 -0.85 6.09
N ASP A 59 -15.63 -0.13 5.02
CA ASP A 59 -16.58 -0.60 4.01
C ASP A 59 -15.87 -1.26 2.82
N CYS A 60 -16.27 -2.49 2.50
CA CYS A 60 -15.67 -3.36 1.49
C CYS A 60 -15.46 -2.69 0.10
N ARG A 61 -16.38 -1.82 -0.32
CA ARG A 61 -16.27 -1.04 -1.58
C ARG A 61 -15.14 0.00 -1.55
N SER A 62 -14.91 0.62 -0.40
CA SER A 62 -13.81 1.57 -0.22
C SER A 62 -12.47 0.84 -0.30
N ALA A 63 -12.41 -0.41 0.17
CA ALA A 63 -11.22 -1.24 0.10
C ALA A 63 -10.79 -1.62 -1.32
N ASP A 64 -11.73 -1.98 -2.21
CA ASP A 64 -11.39 -2.32 -3.60
C ASP A 64 -10.91 -1.13 -4.41
N ASN A 65 -11.53 0.04 -4.21
CA ASN A 65 -11.07 1.29 -4.82
C ASN A 65 -9.67 1.68 -4.33
N CYS A 66 -9.45 1.55 -3.02
CA CYS A 66 -8.18 1.80 -2.36
C CYS A 66 -7.05 0.92 -2.94
N VAL A 67 -7.27 -0.40 -3.04
CA VAL A 67 -6.32 -1.34 -3.66
C VAL A 67 -6.10 -1.03 -5.15
N SER A 68 -7.16 -0.68 -5.89
CA SER A 68 -7.05 -0.35 -7.32
C SER A 68 -6.19 0.90 -7.57
N GLN A 69 -6.31 1.92 -6.72
CA GLN A 69 -5.45 3.10 -6.79
C GLN A 69 -3.98 2.73 -6.54
N ILE A 70 -3.69 1.89 -5.56
CA ILE A 70 -2.31 1.44 -5.28
C ILE A 70 -1.73 0.68 -6.45
N LYS A 71 -2.48 -0.28 -7.00
CA LYS A 71 -2.05 -1.03 -8.19
C LYS A 71 -1.72 -0.09 -9.35
N ARG A 72 -2.49 0.99 -9.51
CA ARG A 72 -2.21 2.02 -10.52
C ARG A 72 -0.94 2.81 -10.20
N VAL A 73 -0.75 3.25 -8.95
CA VAL A 73 0.45 3.99 -8.53
C VAL A 73 1.71 3.13 -8.68
N ILE A 74 1.68 1.87 -8.25
CA ILE A 74 2.79 0.91 -8.39
C ILE A 74 3.13 0.74 -9.88
N ARG A 75 2.13 0.46 -10.73
CA ARG A 75 2.33 0.34 -12.19
C ARG A 75 2.93 1.61 -12.80
N GLN A 76 2.43 2.79 -12.43
CA GLN A 76 2.98 4.06 -12.91
C GLN A 76 4.43 4.26 -12.45
N ARG A 77 4.76 3.95 -11.19
CA ARG A 77 6.12 4.09 -10.66
C ARG A 77 7.11 3.16 -11.36
N LEU A 78 6.68 1.93 -11.66
CA LEU A 78 7.47 0.95 -12.40
C LEU A 78 7.59 1.30 -13.90
N ALA A 79 6.50 1.77 -14.54
CA ALA A 79 6.53 2.18 -15.95
C ALA A 79 7.33 3.47 -16.20
N SER A 80 7.35 4.41 -15.24
CA SER A 80 8.28 5.55 -15.27
C SER A 80 9.75 5.10 -15.18
N ASN A 81 10.02 3.90 -14.66
CA ASN A 81 11.36 3.34 -14.62
C ASN A 81 11.82 2.88 -16.02
N ASP A 82 10.92 2.22 -16.76
CA ASP A 82 11.18 1.73 -18.12
C ASP A 82 11.52 2.87 -19.09
N ASN A 83 10.86 4.02 -18.95
CA ASN A 83 11.14 5.20 -19.78
C ASN A 83 12.47 5.90 -19.41
N ASN A 84 12.93 5.81 -18.16
CA ASN A 84 14.18 6.45 -17.74
C ASN A 84 15.42 5.55 -17.92
N ALA A 85 15.22 4.25 -18.15
CA ALA A 85 16.29 3.29 -18.43
C ALA A 85 16.67 3.22 -19.93
N ARG A 86 16.00 3.98 -20.79
CA ARG A 86 16.22 4.02 -22.26
C ARG A 86 16.83 5.33 -22.77
N VAL A 87 17.38 6.18 -21.89
CA VAL A 87 18.10 7.41 -22.26
C VAL A 87 19.57 7.28 -21.91
#